data_AF-A0A7X4KGP1-F1
#
_entry.id   AF-A0A7X4KGP1-F1
#
_cell.length_a   1.000
_cell.length_b   1.000
_cell.length_c   1.000
_cell.angle_alpha   90.00
_cell.angle_beta   90.00
_cell.angle_gamma   90.00
#
_symmetry.space_group_name_H-M   'P 1'
#
loop_
_entity.id
_entity.type
_entity.pdbx_description
1 polymer ?
#
loop_
_entity_poly.entity_id
_entity_poly.type
_entity_poly.pdbx_seq_one_letter_code
_entity_poly.pdbx_strand_id
1 'polypeptide(L)' 'MPFYKVWYSNKSEPLEFSSASRVPDAQILERVFAHENLTADAASTLGQRIAANNLGPVRYTEDEGEPYTIE' A
#
# COMPACT_ATOMS: atom_id res chain seq x y z
N MET A 1 -3.30 -13.62 12.39
CA MET A 1 -2.51 -12.42 12.05
C MET A 1 -2.91 -12.08 10.64
N PRO A 2 -3.49 -10.91 10.39
CA PRO A 2 -3.97 -10.61 9.06
C PRO A 2 -2.84 -10.56 8.04
N PHE A 3 -3.11 -11.13 6.87
CA PHE A 3 -2.17 -11.17 5.76
C PHE A 3 -2.60 -10.22 4.66
N TYR A 4 -1.69 -9.34 4.26
CA TYR A 4 -1.92 -8.32 3.27
C TYR A 4 -1.12 -8.60 2.01
N LYS A 5 -1.78 -8.51 0.86
CA LYS A 5 -1.15 -8.46 -0.45
C LYS A 5 -1.44 -7.09 -1.04
N VAL A 6 -0.41 -6.34 -1.42
CA VAL A 6 -0.54 -4.98 -1.94
C VAL A 6 -0.01 -4.90 -3.36
N TRP A 7 -0.89 -4.61 -4.32
CA TRP A 7 -0.55 -4.34 -5.70
C TRP A 7 -0.46 -2.84 -5.93
N TYR A 8 0.65 -2.40 -6.49
CA TYR A 8 0.90 -1.01 -6.85
C TYR A 8 1.74 -0.96 -8.13
N SER A 9 1.72 0.18 -8.80
CA SER A 9 2.47 0.53 -10.01
C SER A 9 2.27 -0.47 -11.17
N ASN A 10 1.09 -1.11 -11.22
CA ASN A 10 0.81 -2.23 -12.13
C ASN A 10 1.86 -3.36 -12.07
N LYS A 11 2.54 -3.52 -10.92
CA LYS A 11 3.47 -4.63 -10.72
C LYS A 11 2.71 -5.95 -10.74
N SER A 12 3.32 -6.96 -11.35
CA SER A 12 2.80 -8.32 -11.36
C SER A 12 2.89 -8.98 -9.98
N GLU A 13 3.90 -8.61 -9.20
CA GLU A 13 4.15 -9.16 -7.86
C GLU A 13 3.61 -8.20 -6.78
N PRO A 14 2.71 -8.67 -5.91
CA PRO A 14 2.27 -7.87 -4.77
C PRO A 14 3.35 -7.78 -3.69
N LEU A 15 3.34 -6.69 -2.93
CA LEU A 15 4.03 -6.64 -1.65
C LEU A 15 3.22 -7.40 -0.61
N GLU A 16 3.80 -8.48 -0.12
CA GLU A 16 3.17 -9.38 0.85
C GLU A 16 3.69 -9.09 2.25
N PHE A 17 2.78 -8.91 3.21
CA PHE A 17 3.15 -8.77 4.61
C PHE A 17 2.06 -9.24 5.56
N SER A 18 2.48 -9.76 6.70
CA SER A 18 1.60 -9.99 7.84
C SER A 18 1.65 -8.83 8.83
N SER A 19 0.55 -8.59 9.53
CA SER A 19 0.49 -7.67 10.66
C SER A 19 -0.14 -8.35 11.87
N ALA A 20 0.19 -7.87 13.08
CA ALA A 20 -0.43 -8.38 14.31
C ALA A 20 -1.92 -7.99 14.40
N SER A 21 -2.29 -6.87 13.79
CA SER A 21 -3.64 -6.27 13.82
C SER A 21 -3.99 -5.64 12.48
N ARG A 22 -5.27 -5.26 12.30
CA ARG A 22 -5.75 -4.55 11.11
C ARG A 22 -4.95 -3.28 10.85
N VAL A 23 -4.46 -3.13 9.63
CA VAL A 23 -3.59 -2.02 9.22
C VAL A 23 -4.42 -0.96 8.47
N PRO A 24 -4.34 0.32 8.84
CA PRO A 24 -4.99 1.40 8.08
C PRO A 24 -4.25 1.69 6.77
N ASP A 25 -4.96 2.22 5.78
CA ASP A 25 -4.45 2.51 4.43
C ASP A 25 -3.13 3.30 4.44
N ALA A 26 -3.00 4.27 5.35
CA ALA A 26 -1.78 5.06 5.52
C ALA A 26 -0.55 4.19 5.85
N GLN A 27 -0.69 3.22 6.75
CA GLN A 27 0.42 2.32 7.11
C GLN A 27 0.72 1.29 6.02
N ILE A 28 -0.29 0.89 5.24
CA ILE A 28 -0.09 0.04 4.06
C ILE A 28 0.81 0.77 3.05
N LEU A 29 0.51 2.04 2.79
CA LEU A 29 1.33 2.89 1.92
C LEU A 29 2.73 3.13 2.48
N GLU A 30 2.88 3.37 3.78
CA GLU A 30 4.21 3.50 4.40
C GLU A 30 5.07 2.25 4.19
N ARG A 31 4.48 1.05 4.22
CA ARG A 31 5.20 -0.19 3.90
C ARG A 31 5.62 -0.24 2.43
N VAL A 32 4.76 0.19 1.51
CA VAL A 32 5.11 0.30 0.08
C VAL A 32 6.25 1.29 -0.12
N PHE A 33 6.17 2.47 0.48
CA PHE A 33 7.24 3.47 0.41
C PHE A 33 8.54 2.95 1.00
N ALA A 34 8.50 2.30 2.17
CA ALA A 34 9.69 1.71 2.79
C ALA A 34 10.30 0.60 1.92
N HIS A 35 9.47 -0.23 1.28
CA HIS A 35 9.93 -1.30 0.39
C HIS A 35 10.61 -0.76 -0.87
N GLU A 36 10.04 0.27 -1.48
CA GLU A 36 10.58 0.92 -2.68
C GLU A 36 11.68 1.96 -2.35
N ASN A 37 11.99 2.16 -1.06
CA ASN A 37 12.91 3.18 -0.56
C ASN A 37 12.53 4.61 -1.01
N LEU A 38 11.23 4.91 -1.01
CA LEU A 38 10.65 6.19 -1.36
C LEU A 38 10.48 7.06 -0.12
N THR A 39 10.73 8.36 -0.27
CA THR A 39 10.50 9.33 0.79
C THR A 39 9.00 9.63 0.91
N ALA A 40 8.38 9.18 2.00
CA ALA A 40 6.99 9.52 2.27
C ALA A 40 6.88 11.02 2.62
N ASP A 41 6.29 11.81 1.71
CA ASP A 41 5.98 13.20 1.99
C ASP A 41 4.81 13.29 2.98
N ALA A 42 5.12 13.53 4.25
CA ALA A 42 4.14 13.52 5.35
C ALA A 42 3.07 14.62 5.24
N ALA A 43 3.30 15.66 4.43
CA ALA A 43 2.40 16.79 4.25
C ALA A 43 1.31 16.53 3.20
N SER A 44 1.56 15.61 2.26
CA SER A 44 0.65 15.28 1.16
C SER A 44 -0.40 14.23 1.56
N THR A 45 -1.57 14.24 0.90
CA THR A 45 -2.61 13.20 1.07
C THR A 45 -2.17 11.85 0.48
N LEU A 46 -2.82 10.74 0.85
CA LEU A 46 -2.46 9.40 0.37
C LEU A 46 -2.45 9.32 -1.16
N GLY A 47 -3.52 9.77 -1.82
CA GLY A 47 -3.58 9.88 -3.28
C GLY A 47 -2.49 10.76 -3.91
N GLN A 48 -2.12 11.88 -3.28
CA GLN A 48 -1.02 12.71 -3.74
C GLN A 48 0.33 12.00 -3.65
N ARG A 49 0.60 11.28 -2.56
CA ARG A 49 1.85 10.51 -2.41
C ARG A 49 1.92 9.37 -3.42
N ILE A 50 0.80 8.70 -3.67
CA ILE A 50 0.67 7.67 -4.70
C ILE A 50 1.02 8.24 -6.08
N ALA A 51 0.42 9.37 -6.45
CA ALA A 51 0.65 10.03 -7.72
C ALA A 51 2.09 10.55 -7.85
N ALA A 52 2.63 11.18 -6.80
CA ALA A 52 3.99 11.74 -6.77
C ALA A 52 5.06 10.67 -6.99
N ASN A 53 4.81 9.44 -6.53
CA ASN A 53 5.74 8.32 -6.64
C ASN A 53 5.42 7.38 -7.82
N ASN A 54 4.50 7.75 -8.72
CA ASN A 54 4.05 6.91 -9.84
C ASN A 54 3.63 5.49 -9.41
N LEU A 55 3.07 5.37 -8.21
CA LEU A 55 2.60 4.09 -7.68
C LEU A 55 1.26 3.67 -8.29
N GLY A 56 0.57 4.54 -9.04
CA GLY A 56 -0.77 4.22 -9.57
C GLY A 56 -1.77 3.83 -8.47
N PRO A 57 -2.99 3.37 -8.79
CA PRO A 57 -3.95 2.97 -7.75
C PRO A 57 -3.38 1.82 -6.92
N VAL A 58 -3.24 2.05 -5.60
CA VAL A 58 -2.70 1.04 -4.68
C VAL A 58 -3.86 0.16 -4.23
N ARG A 59 -3.79 -1.12 -4.57
CA ARG A 59 -4.80 -2.12 -4.25
C ARG A 59 -4.28 -3.06 -3.19
N TYR A 60 -5.08 -3.41 -2.19
CA TYR A 60 -4.69 -4.41 -1.21
C TYR A 60 -5.83 -5.39 -0.88
N THR A 61 -5.48 -6.61 -0.51
CA THR A 61 -6.42 -7.60 0.06
C THR A 61 -6.01 -7.95 1.48
N GLU A 62 -6.98 -8.20 2.36
CA GLU A 62 -6.80 -8.68 3.74
C GLU A 62 -7.34 -10.12 3.83
N ASP A 63 -6.52 -11.10 4.22
CA ASP A 63 -6.89 -12.52 4.44
C ASP A 63 -7.74 -13.13 3.32
N GLU A 64 -7.34 -12.89 2.06
CA GLU A 64 -8.06 -13.35 0.85
C GLU A 64 -9.46 -12.74 0.64
N GLY A 65 -9.78 -11.66 1.36
CA GLY A 65 -10.99 -10.88 1.17
C GLY A 65 -11.01 -10.02 -0.10
N GLU A 66 -12.02 -9.15 -0.19
CA GLU A 66 -12.19 -8.27 -1.34
C GLU A 66 -11.01 -7.27 -1.46
N PRO A 67 -10.55 -6.97 -2.70
CA PRO A 67 -9.51 -5.99 -2.91
C PRO A 67 -10.03 -4.57 -2.65
N TYR A 68 -9.40 -3.90 -1.71
CA TYR A 68 -9.59 -2.47 -1.44
C TYR A 68 -8.65 -1.65 -2.30
N THR A 69 -9.12 -0.51 -2.81
CA THR A 69 -8.28 0.45 -3.55
C THR A 69 -8.12 1.70 -2.70
N ILE A 70 -6.87 2.16 -2.55
CA ILE A 70 -6.52 3.42 -1.90
C ILE A 70 -6.46 4.50 -2.98
N GLU A 71 -7.22 5.58 -2.78
CA GLU A 71 -7.38 6.70 -3.71
C GLU A 71 -6.78 8.01 -3.18
#